data_AF-A0A7J8VIT0-F1
#
_entry.id   AF-A0A7J8VIT0-F1
#
_cell.length_a   1.000
_cell.length_b   1.000
_cell.length_c   1.000
_cell.angle_alpha   90.00
_cell.angle_beta   90.00
_cell.angle_gamma   90.00
#
_symmetry.space_group_name_H-M   'P 1'
#
loop_
_entity.id
_entity.type
_entity.pdbx_description
1 polymer ?
#
loop_
_entity_poly.entity_id
_entity_poly.type
_entity_poly.pdbx_seq_one_letter_code
_entity_poly.pdbx_strand_id
1 'polypeptide(L)'
;MRPSDIGNPPYVARVEKIESDNRNNVKVRVRWYYLPEESLGGRRQFHGAKELFLSDHYDVQSAQTVEGKCIVHSFKNYTKLENVGAEDYYWRFEYKAATGAFIPWCPWAFLF
;
A
#
# COMPACT_ATOMS: atom_id res chain seq x y z
N MET A 1 -5.35 6.88 4.81
CA MET A 1 -6.08 7.99 4.16
C MET A 1 -7.55 7.70 4.29
N ARG A 2 -8.35 8.74 4.49
CA ARG A 2 -9.78 8.57 4.74
C ARG A 2 -10.47 7.87 3.56
N PRO A 3 -11.21 6.77 3.78
CA PRO A 3 -12.02 6.16 2.75
C PRO A 3 -13.29 6.96 2.48
N SER A 4 -13.88 6.81 1.29
CA SER A 4 -15.16 7.44 0.96
C SER A 4 -16.31 6.86 1.79
N ASP A 5 -16.28 5.56 2.05
CA ASP A 5 -17.26 4.85 2.88
C ASP A 5 -16.71 4.63 4.29
N ILE A 6 -17.48 5.05 5.30
CA ILE A 6 -17.10 5.05 6.72
C ILE A 6 -16.87 3.63 7.28
N GLY A 7 -17.39 2.59 6.61
CA GLY A 7 -17.20 1.19 6.99
C GLY A 7 -15.92 0.54 6.46
N ASN A 8 -15.22 1.20 5.55
CA ASN A 8 -14.02 0.64 4.93
C ASN A 8 -12.76 0.96 5.77
N PRO A 9 -11.75 0.08 5.73
CA PRO A 9 -10.47 0.39 6.35
C PRO A 9 -9.80 1.60 5.66
N PRO A 10 -8.95 2.37 6.36
CA PRO A 10 -8.22 3.47 5.76
C PRO A 10 -7.28 2.99 4.64
N TYR A 11 -7.23 3.74 3.54
CA TYR A 11 -6.31 3.44 2.45
C TYR A 11 -4.85 3.68 2.86
N VAL A 12 -3.95 2.80 2.43
CA VAL A 12 -2.50 2.92 2.68
C VAL A 12 -1.81 3.39 1.41
N ALA A 13 -0.93 4.38 1.52
CA ALA A 13 -0.19 4.91 0.38
C ALA A 13 1.24 5.28 0.78
N ARG A 14 2.18 5.15 -0.16
CA ARG A 14 3.52 5.70 -0.05
C ARG A 14 3.53 7.14 -0.55
N VAL A 15 4.02 8.09 0.25
CA VAL A 15 4.23 9.46 -0.22
C VAL A 15 5.50 9.50 -1.07
N GLU A 16 5.35 9.88 -2.34
CA GLU A 16 6.45 10.04 -3.30
C GLU A 16 7.00 11.47 -3.29
N LYS A 17 6.10 12.45 -3.16
CA LYS A 17 6.46 13.87 -3.18
C LYS A 17 5.45 14.70 -2.40
N ILE A 18 5.92 15.75 -1.74
CA ILE A 18 5.09 16.77 -1.10
C ILE A 18 5.34 18.09 -1.83
N GLU A 19 4.27 18.77 -2.21
CA GLU A 19 4.31 20.05 -2.94
C GLU A 19 3.38 21.03 -2.23
N SER A 20 3.84 22.26 -1.98
CA SER A 20 3.00 23.35 -1.45
C SER A 20 2.82 24.44 -2.49
N ASP A 21 1.61 24.95 -2.65
CA ASP A 21 1.35 26.12 -3.50
C ASP A 21 1.52 27.45 -2.74
N ASN A 22 1.47 28.57 -3.47
CA ASN A 22 1.59 29.92 -2.92
C ASN A 22 0.42 30.33 -2.00
N ARG A 23 -0.62 29.50 -1.89
CA ARG A 23 -1.77 29.69 -1.00
C ARG A 23 -1.74 28.74 0.19
N ASN A 24 -0.58 28.14 0.48
CA ASN A 24 -0.37 27.13 1.54
C ASN A 24 -1.22 25.86 1.40
N ASN A 25 -1.75 25.56 0.20
CA ASN A 25 -2.35 24.26 -0.04
C ASN A 25 -1.23 23.24 -0.28
N VAL A 26 -1.20 22.23 0.58
CA VAL A 26 -0.22 21.15 0.49
C VAL A 26 -0.86 19.96 -0.23
N LYS A 27 -0.23 19.54 -1.32
CA LYS A 27 -0.57 18.36 -2.09
C LYS A 27 0.51 17.30 -1.90
N VAL A 28 0.10 16.04 -1.88
CA VAL A 28 0.98 14.88 -1.79
C VAL A 28 0.77 14.01 -3.00
N ARG A 29 1.86 13.71 -3.71
CA ARG A 29 1.87 12.65 -4.73
C ARG A 29 2.09 11.33 -4.03
N VAL A 30 1.23 10.37 -4.30
CA VAL A 30 1.23 9.10 -3.62
C VAL A 30 1.22 7.93 -4.59
N ARG A 31 1.71 6.79 -4.11
CA ARG A 31 1.58 5.48 -4.76
C ARG A 31 0.77 4.58 -3.84
N TRP A 32 -0.34 4.05 -4.33
CA TRP A 32 -1.28 3.31 -3.49
C TRP A 32 -0.79 1.90 -3.17
N TYR A 33 -1.08 1.45 -1.95
CA TYR A 33 -1.06 0.05 -1.59
C TYR A 33 -2.50 -0.48 -1.55
N TYR A 34 -2.69 -1.68 -2.07
CA TYR A 34 -3.99 -2.35 -2.06
C TYR A 34 -4.00 -3.45 -1.02
N LEU A 35 -5.12 -3.61 -0.33
CA LEU A 35 -5.40 -4.78 0.49
C LEU A 35 -5.67 -5.99 -0.41
N PRO A 36 -5.38 -7.22 0.08
CA PRO A 36 -5.74 -8.44 -0.64
C PRO A 36 -7.22 -8.53 -1.02
N GLU A 37 -8.11 -8.00 -0.19
CA GLU A 37 -9.55 -7.89 -0.41
C GLU A 37 -9.90 -7.00 -1.61
N GLU A 38 -9.09 -5.98 -1.88
CA GLU A 38 -9.29 -5.01 -2.96
C GLU A 38 -8.71 -5.48 -4.30
N SER A 39 -7.96 -6.58 -4.31
CA SER A 39 -7.35 -7.11 -5.52
C SER A 39 -8.35 -7.82 -6.43
N LEU A 40 -8.08 -7.84 -7.73
CA LEU A 40 -8.88 -8.60 -8.69
C LEU A 40 -8.79 -10.11 -8.36
N GLY A 41 -9.90 -10.70 -7.94
CA GLY A 41 -9.95 -12.09 -7.45
C GLY A 41 -9.85 -12.24 -5.93
N GLY A 42 -9.69 -11.13 -5.20
CA GLY A 42 -9.82 -11.05 -3.74
C GLY A 42 -8.72 -11.77 -2.95
N ARG A 43 -8.93 -11.86 -1.64
CA ARG A 43 -8.00 -12.50 -0.71
C ARG A 43 -7.88 -14.00 -1.00
N ARG A 44 -6.64 -14.50 -1.03
CA ARG A 44 -6.29 -15.92 -1.18
C ARG A 44 -5.66 -16.45 0.11
N GLN A 45 -5.61 -17.78 0.23
CA GLN A 45 -5.15 -18.49 1.43
C GLN A 45 -3.69 -18.19 1.81
N PHE A 46 -2.85 -17.89 0.82
CA PHE A 46 -1.43 -17.58 1.02
C PHE A 46 -1.15 -16.10 1.30
N HIS A 47 -2.20 -15.25 1.31
CA HIS A 47 -2.04 -13.84 1.67
C HIS A 47 -1.99 -13.68 3.18
N GLY A 48 -1.03 -12.89 3.68
CA GLY A 48 -0.94 -12.62 5.11
C GLY A 48 -1.94 -11.60 5.62
N ALA A 49 -2.12 -11.56 6.93
CA ALA A 49 -3.05 -10.65 7.60
C ALA A 49 -2.61 -9.17 7.51
N LYS A 50 -1.30 -8.89 7.53
CA LYS A 50 -0.70 -7.56 7.42
C LYS A 50 -0.14 -7.26 6.02
N GLU A 51 -0.53 -8.06 5.03
CA GLU A 51 -0.01 -7.93 3.67
C GLU A 51 -0.72 -6.83 2.89
N LEU A 52 0.08 -6.07 2.16
CA LEU A 52 -0.33 -5.05 1.21
C LEU A 52 0.35 -5.29 -0.14
N PHE A 53 -0.29 -4.83 -1.21
CA PHE A 53 0.24 -4.92 -2.56
C PHE A 53 0.67 -3.55 -3.06
N LEU A 54 1.95 -3.40 -3.40
CA LEU A 54 2.47 -2.16 -3.96
C LEU A 54 1.94 -2.01 -5.39
N SER A 55 0.99 -1.11 -5.61
CA SER A 55 0.37 -0.99 -6.93
C SER A 55 1.16 -0.10 -7.88
N ASP A 56 0.86 -0.08 -9.18
CA ASP A 56 1.31 0.95 -10.12
C ASP A 56 0.36 2.15 -10.21
N HIS A 57 -0.55 2.30 -9.25
CA HIS A 57 -1.51 3.38 -9.19
C HIS A 57 -0.91 4.59 -8.45
N TYR A 58 -0.65 5.65 -9.20
CA TYR A 58 -0.19 6.94 -8.70
C TYR A 58 -1.34 7.94 -8.69
N ASP A 59 -1.35 8.81 -7.68
CA ASP A 59 -2.37 9.83 -7.53
C ASP A 59 -1.85 11.08 -6.79
N VAL A 60 -2.63 12.15 -6.81
CA VAL A 60 -2.37 13.40 -6.08
C VAL A 60 -3.51 13.69 -5.12
N GLN A 61 -3.18 13.74 -3.82
CA GLN A 61 -4.14 13.96 -2.76
C GLN A 61 -3.83 15.24 -1.98
N SER A 62 -4.83 15.83 -1.32
CA SER A 62 -4.60 16.90 -0.34
C SER A 62 -3.93 16.31 0.90
N ALA A 63 -2.96 17.01 1.48
CA ALA A 63 -2.34 16.56 2.73
C ALA A 63 -3.36 16.42 3.88
N GLN A 64 -4.51 17.10 3.79
CA GLN A 64 -5.59 17.02 4.77
C GLN A 64 -6.31 15.66 4.80
N THR A 65 -6.15 14.81 3.77
CA THR A 65 -6.78 13.48 3.73
C THR A 65 -5.95 12.41 4.45
N VAL A 66 -4.74 12.76 4.91
CA VAL A 66 -3.84 11.88 5.66
C VAL A 66 -4.32 11.80 7.11
N GLU A 67 -4.78 10.61 7.51
CA GLU A 67 -5.30 10.37 8.87
C GLU A 67 -4.23 9.88 9.86
N GLY A 68 -3.13 9.31 9.37
CA GLY A 68 -2.11 8.72 10.22
C GLY A 68 -0.90 8.22 9.43
N LYS A 69 0.12 7.74 10.15
CA LYS A 69 1.32 7.14 9.58
C LYS A 69 1.37 5.67 9.94
N CYS A 70 1.74 4.84 8.98
CA CYS A 70 2.07 3.42 9.18
C CYS A 70 3.43 3.11 8.55
N ILE A 71 3.96 1.92 8.83
CA ILE A 71 5.23 1.44 8.28
C ILE A 71 4.96 0.24 7.39
N VAL A 72 5.34 0.35 6.12
CA VAL A 72 5.23 -0.76 5.17
C VAL A 72 6.62 -1.27 4.84
N HIS A 73 6.93 -2.47 5.32
CA HIS A 73 8.22 -3.12 5.17
C HIS A 73 8.29 -3.92 3.86
N SER A 74 9.49 -4.11 3.32
CA SER A 74 9.71 -5.24 2.42
C SER A 74 9.51 -6.54 3.19
N PHE A 75 9.02 -7.60 2.54
CA PHE A 75 8.81 -8.89 3.20
C PHE A 75 10.05 -9.39 3.96
N LYS A 76 11.23 -9.26 3.36
CA LYS A 76 12.52 -9.63 3.99
C LYS A 76 12.81 -8.88 5.29
N ASN A 77 12.42 -7.61 5.39
CA ASN A 77 12.63 -6.81 6.60
C ASN A 77 11.54 -7.10 7.63
N TYR A 78 10.30 -7.30 7.19
CA TYR A 78 9.19 -7.64 8.06
C TYR A 78 9.42 -8.95 8.81
N THR A 79 9.94 -9.98 8.13
CA THR A 79 10.22 -11.29 8.75
C THR A 79 11.35 -11.25 9.79
N LYS A 80 12.07 -10.14 9.90
CA LYS A 80 13.14 -9.93 10.89
C LYS A 80 12.68 -9.13 12.11
N LEU A 81 11.44 -8.63 12.12
CA LEU A 81 10.91 -7.91 13.27
C LEU A 81 10.72 -8.89 14.42
N GLU A 82 11.29 -8.56 15.58
CA GLU A 82 11.06 -9.34 16.81
C GLU A 82 9.62 -9.18 17.32
N ASN A 83 9.07 -7.98 17.19
CA ASN A 83 7.70 -7.65 17.57
C ASN A 83 7.03 -6.87 16.44
N VAL A 84 5.92 -7.40 15.93
CA VAL A 84 5.10 -6.75 14.91
C VAL A 84 4.11 -5.81 15.60
N GLY A 85 4.19 -4.51 15.30
CA GLY A 85 3.27 -3.50 15.78
C GLY A 85 1.93 -3.48 15.04
N ALA A 86 0.97 -2.73 15.57
CA ALA A 86 -0.34 -2.56 14.95
C ALA A 86 -0.26 -1.88 13.57
N GLU A 87 0.66 -0.94 13.42
CA GLU A 87 0.88 -0.13 12.22
C GLU A 87 1.97 -0.69 11.30
N ASP A 88 2.46 -1.90 11.56
CA ASP A 88 3.42 -2.60 10.70
C ASP A 88 2.69 -3.44 9.66
N TYR A 89 3.02 -3.17 8.40
CA TYR A 89 2.53 -3.89 7.22
C TYR A 89 3.71 -4.36 6.38
N TYR A 90 3.46 -5.24 5.42
CA TYR A 90 4.49 -5.65 4.47
C TYR A 90 3.96 -5.85 3.07
N TRP A 91 4.88 -5.84 2.09
CA TRP A 91 4.56 -6.16 0.70
C TRP A 91 5.54 -7.19 0.11
N ARG A 92 5.02 -8.05 -0.78
CA ARG A 92 5.76 -9.09 -1.53
C ARG A 92 5.76 -8.89 -3.04
N PHE A 93 4.66 -8.36 -3.56
CA PHE A 93 4.39 -8.27 -4.99
C PHE A 93 4.11 -6.83 -5.39
N GLU A 94 4.47 -6.50 -6.63
CA GLU A 94 3.88 -5.36 -7.30
C GLU A 94 2.54 -5.79 -7.91
N TYR A 95 1.53 -4.91 -7.85
CA TYR A 95 0.20 -5.17 -8.35
C TYR A 95 -0.14 -4.20 -9.48
N LYS A 96 -0.61 -4.73 -10.60
CA LYS A 96 -1.06 -3.94 -11.75
C LYS A 96 -2.55 -3.65 -11.58
N ALA A 97 -2.87 -2.44 -11.14
CA ALA A 97 -4.24 -2.09 -10.75
C ALA A 97 -5.24 -2.24 -11.91
N ALA A 98 -4.80 -1.94 -13.14
CA ALA A 98 -5.64 -2.03 -14.33
C ALA A 98 -5.91 -3.47 -14.81
N THR A 99 -4.98 -4.40 -14.58
CA THR A 99 -5.06 -5.77 -15.12
C THR A 99 -5.25 -6.85 -14.07
N GLY A 100 -5.08 -6.52 -12.79
CA GLY A 100 -5.08 -7.49 -11.69
C GLY A 100 -3.82 -8.35 -11.61
N ALA A 101 -2.80 -8.08 -12.43
CA ALA A 101 -1.60 -8.91 -12.50
C ALA A 101 -0.67 -8.66 -11.30
N PHE A 102 -0.09 -9.74 -10.77
CA PHE A 102 0.96 -9.68 -9.76
C PHE A 102 2.32 -9.87 -10.41
N ILE A 103 3.21 -8.89 -10.24
CA ILE A 103 4.59 -8.97 -10.69
C ILE A 103 5.45 -9.30 -9.46
N PRO A 104 6.18 -10.42 -9.49
CA PRO A 104 7.09 -10.75 -8.40
C PRO A 104 8.28 -9.81 -8.45
N TRP A 105 8.68 -9.30 -7.29
CA TRP A 105 9.86 -8.42 -7.19
C TRP A 105 11.16 -9.13 -7.61
N CYS A 106 11.15 -10.47 -7.62
CA CYS A 106 12.18 -11.31 -8.24
C CYS A 106 11.54 -12.13 -9.38
N PRO A 107 11.99 -11.99 -10.64
CA PRO A 107 11.46 -12.75 -11.79
C PRO A 107 11.50 -14.28 -11.61
N TRP A 108 12.26 -14.78 -10.63
CA TRP A 108 12.47 -16.21 -10.37
C TRP A 108 11.60 -16.79 -9.25
N ALA A 109 10.73 -15.99 -8.61
CA ALA A 109 10.02 -16.40 -7.39
C ALA A 109 8.81 -17.34 -7.58
N PHE A 110 8.54 -17.82 -8.81
CA PHE A 110 7.43 -18.75 -9.10
C PHE A 110 7.85 -20.22 -9.29
N LEU A 111 9.08 -20.59 -8.94
CA LEU A 111 9.53 -21.98 -8.96
C LEU A 111 9.42 -22.65 -7.59
N PHE A 112 8.27 -22.56 -6.91
CA PHE A 112 7.92 -23.46 -5.79
C PHE A 112 6.40 -23.64 -5.72
#